data_AF-F8A8D1-F1
#
_entry.id   AF-F8A8D1-F1
#
_cell.length_a   1.000
_cell.length_b   1.000
_cell.length_c   1.000
_cell.angle_alpha   90.00
_cell.angle_beta   90.00
_cell.angle_gamma   90.00
#
_symmetry.space_group_name_H-M   'P 1'
#
loop_
_entity.id
_entity.type
_entity.pdbx_description
1 polymer ?
#
loop_
_entity_poly.entity_id
_entity_poly.type
_entity_poly.pdbx_seq_one_letter_code
_entity_poly.pdbx_strand_id
1 'polypeptide(L)'
;MREKVSSTKEEGKKRRFVIIKKQPFFTNTTRIVCPFCGNDEDFWEHAEGVTIKTHYVQNEDGSFSPVSDDTQIFGEIRFICGKCNSDLTKYHKQFLEMLF
;
A
#
# COMPACT_ATOMS: atom_id res chain seq x y z
N MET A 1 -45.31 0.83 59.79
CA MET A 1 -45.43 -0.39 58.96
C MET A 1 -44.51 -0.18 57.76
N ARG A 2 -43.39 -0.92 57.67
CA ARG A 2 -43.19 -2.08 56.75
C ARG A 2 -43.39 -1.65 55.29
N GLU A 3 -42.43 -1.74 54.37
CA GLU A 3 -41.45 -2.81 54.15
C GLU A 3 -40.19 -2.34 53.41
N LYS A 4 -39.10 -3.08 53.64
CA LYS A 4 -37.85 -3.04 52.88
C LYS A 4 -38.09 -3.71 51.52
N VAL A 5 -37.61 -3.12 50.43
CA VAL A 5 -37.37 -3.87 49.19
C VAL A 5 -35.94 -3.64 48.73
N SER A 6 -35.16 -4.69 48.96
CA SER A 6 -33.88 -4.99 48.36
C SER A 6 -34.03 -5.01 46.84
N SER A 7 -33.14 -4.34 46.11
CA SER A 7 -32.94 -4.60 44.70
C SER A 7 -31.45 -4.76 44.44
N THR A 8 -31.15 -5.96 43.99
CA THR A 8 -29.85 -6.58 43.80
C THR A 8 -29.02 -5.85 42.76
N LYS A 9 -27.74 -5.67 43.08
CA LYS A 9 -26.71 -5.17 42.17
C LYS A 9 -26.50 -6.18 41.03
N GLU A 10 -26.91 -5.85 39.82
CA GLU A 10 -26.41 -6.54 38.62
C GLU A 10 -25.09 -5.87 38.19
N GLU A 11 -23.98 -6.52 38.53
CA GLU A 11 -22.66 -6.14 38.05
C GLU A 11 -22.56 -6.45 36.54
N GLY A 12 -22.73 -5.41 35.73
CA GLY A 12 -22.49 -5.45 34.28
C GLY A 12 -21.05 -5.86 33.97
N LYS A 13 -20.87 -7.10 33.54
CA LYS A 13 -19.61 -7.69 33.07
C LYS A 13 -19.08 -6.92 31.86
N LYS A 14 -18.24 -5.90 32.10
CA LYS A 14 -17.56 -5.13 31.06
C LYS A 14 -16.73 -6.08 30.19
N ARG A 15 -17.17 -6.31 28.95
CA ARG A 15 -16.39 -7.04 27.94
C ARG A 15 -15.14 -6.21 27.64
N ARG A 16 -14.00 -6.64 28.19
CA ARG A 16 -12.70 -6.09 27.85
C ARG A 16 -12.42 -6.49 26.40
N PHE A 17 -12.59 -5.54 25.47
CA PHE A 17 -12.02 -5.68 24.14
C PHE A 17 -10.50 -5.68 24.32
N VAL A 18 -9.88 -6.84 24.17
CA VAL A 18 -8.43 -6.93 24.04
C VAL A 18 -8.10 -6.31 22.70
N ILE A 19 -7.77 -5.02 22.71
CA ILE A 19 -7.09 -4.40 21.58
C ILE A 19 -5.72 -5.06 21.58
N ILE A 20 -5.58 -6.15 20.82
CA ILE A 20 -4.27 -6.68 20.47
C ILE A 20 -3.64 -5.60 19.61
N LYS A 21 -2.92 -4.68 20.26
CA LYS A 21 -1.98 -3.80 19.60
C LYS A 21 -0.95 -4.73 18.98
N LYS A 22 -1.16 -5.13 17.73
CA LYS A 22 -0.12 -5.74 16.90
C LYS A 22 1.00 -4.72 16.93
N GLN A 23 2.01 -4.99 17.75
CA GLN A 23 3.20 -4.15 17.83
C GLN A 23 3.70 -3.97 16.40
N PRO A 24 4.08 -2.75 15.97
CA PRO A 24 4.75 -2.60 14.69
C PRO A 24 6.06 -3.35 14.82
N PHE A 25 6.10 -4.58 14.30
CA PHE A 25 7.33 -5.35 14.16
C PHE A 25 8.18 -4.62 13.13
N PHE A 26 8.91 -3.61 13.62
CA PHE A 26 9.98 -2.96 12.89
C PHE A 26 11.17 -3.91 12.97
N THR A 27 11.15 -4.96 12.13
CA THR A 27 12.32 -5.81 11.96
C THR A 27 13.36 -5.02 11.19
N ASN A 28 14.60 -5.09 11.66
CA ASN A 28 15.79 -4.41 11.13
C ASN A 28 16.24 -5.08 9.81
N THR A 29 15.31 -5.17 8.86
CA THR A 29 15.43 -5.89 7.60
C THR A 29 15.08 -4.91 6.50
N THR A 30 15.96 -4.76 5.52
CA THR A 30 15.81 -4.00 4.26
C THR A 30 14.67 -4.54 3.39
N ARG A 31 13.49 -4.77 3.95
CA ARG A 31 12.32 -5.36 3.29
C ARG A 31 11.09 -4.53 3.61
N ILE A 32 10.31 -4.22 2.58
CA ILE A 32 9.02 -3.57 2.73
C ILE A 32 7.97 -4.63 3.06
N VAL A 33 7.21 -4.41 4.14
CA VAL A 33 6.12 -5.28 4.58
C VAL A 33 4.83 -4.45 4.69
N CYS A 34 3.75 -4.96 4.11
CA CYS A 34 2.43 -4.34 4.19
C CYS A 34 1.93 -4.35 5.64
N PRO A 35 1.70 -3.17 6.26
CA PRO A 35 1.26 -3.10 7.66
C PRO A 35 -0.19 -3.57 7.86
N PHE A 36 -0.96 -3.77 6.78
CA PHE A 36 -2.37 -4.13 6.84
C PHE A 36 -2.59 -5.65 6.81
N CYS A 37 -1.93 -6.37 5.90
CA CYS A 37 -2.10 -7.81 5.73
C CYS A 37 -0.83 -8.63 6.00
N GLY A 38 0.33 -7.99 6.21
CA GLY A 38 1.61 -8.66 6.41
C GLY A 38 2.28 -9.15 5.12
N ASN A 39 1.74 -8.81 3.95
CA ASN A 39 2.36 -9.14 2.66
C ASN A 39 3.73 -8.49 2.49
N ASP A 40 4.71 -9.27 2.06
CA ASP A 40 6.09 -8.84 1.84
C ASP A 40 6.67 -9.38 0.52
N GLU A 41 5.81 -9.88 -0.36
CA GLU A 41 6.18 -10.53 -1.62
C GLU A 41 5.64 -9.81 -2.86
N ASP A 42 4.40 -9.31 -2.80
CA ASP A 42 3.67 -8.84 -3.98
C ASP A 42 3.22 -7.37 -3.86
N PHE A 43 3.71 -6.51 -4.75
CA PHE A 43 3.44 -5.07 -4.73
C PHE A 43 3.29 -4.53 -6.15
N TRP A 44 2.45 -3.50 -6.32
CA TRP A 44 2.20 -2.83 -7.59
C TRP A 44 2.57 -1.37 -7.50
N GLU A 45 3.28 -0.88 -8.52
CA GLU A 45 3.34 0.55 -8.82
C GLU A 45 2.23 0.88 -9.84
N HIS A 46 1.40 1.86 -9.51
CA HIS A 46 0.30 2.31 -10.35
C HIS A 46 0.48 3.78 -10.68
N ALA A 47 0.74 4.08 -11.95
CA ALA A 47 0.85 5.44 -12.46
C ALA A 47 -0.44 5.81 -13.22
N GLU A 48 -1.08 6.92 -12.82
CA GLU A 48 -2.28 7.42 -13.49
C GLU A 48 -1.91 8.40 -14.62
N GLY A 49 -2.60 8.30 -15.75
CA GLY A 49 -2.42 9.23 -16.86
C GLY A 49 -1.03 9.20 -17.47
N VAL A 50 -0.54 8.02 -17.85
CA VAL A 50 0.76 7.88 -18.54
C VAL A 50 0.58 8.10 -20.04
N THR A 51 1.41 8.97 -20.63
CA THR A 51 1.55 9.12 -22.09
C THR A 51 2.94 8.68 -22.51
N ILE A 52 2.99 7.74 -23.44
CA ILE A 52 4.23 7.23 -24.04
C ILE A 52 4.27 7.70 -25.48
N LYS A 53 5.32 8.42 -25.86
CA LYS A 53 5.57 8.83 -27.23
C LYS A 53 6.96 8.38 -27.63
N THR A 54 7.04 7.49 -28.61
CA THR A 54 8.30 7.03 -29.17
C THR A 54 8.48 7.61 -30.56
N HIS A 55 9.59 8.30 -30.79
CA HIS A 55 9.95 8.86 -32.08
C HIS A 55 10.70 7.80 -32.90
N TYR A 56 10.19 7.51 -34.10
CA TYR A 56 10.81 6.59 -35.04
C TYR A 56 11.20 7.33 -36.33
N VAL A 57 12.35 6.95 -36.89
CA VAL A 57 12.76 7.35 -38.23
C VAL A 57 12.71 6.11 -39.13
N GLN A 58 12.11 6.27 -40.31
CA GLN A 58 12.11 5.24 -41.32
C GLN A 58 13.45 5.26 -42.08
N ASN A 59 14.09 4.11 -42.13
CA ASN A 59 15.35 3.89 -42.84
C ASN A 59 15.08 3.67 -44.35
N GLU A 60 16.14 3.75 -45.15
CA GLU A 60 16.08 3.58 -46.61
C GLU A 60 15.61 2.18 -47.05
N ASP A 61 15.87 1.16 -46.23
CA ASP A 61 15.39 -0.20 -46.43
C ASP A 61 13.91 -0.40 -46.01
N GLY A 62 13.26 0.68 -45.57
CA GLY A 62 11.87 0.70 -45.12
C GLY A 62 11.65 0.26 -43.67
N SER A 63 12.70 -0.15 -42.95
CA SER A 63 12.64 -0.46 -41.52
C SER A 63 12.53 0.82 -40.67
N PHE A 64 12.21 0.69 -39.37
CA PHE A 64 12.10 1.84 -38.46
C PHE A 64 13.15 1.74 -37.33
N SER A 65 13.85 2.84 -37.10
CA SER A 65 14.80 3.01 -35.99
C SER A 65 14.19 3.92 -34.92
N PRO A 66 14.15 3.52 -33.63
CA PRO A 66 13.77 4.43 -32.56
C PRO A 66 14.88 5.48 -32.35
N VAL A 67 14.48 6.75 -32.22
CA VAL A 67 15.40 7.88 -32.04
C VAL A 67 15.32 8.45 -30.63
N SER A 68 14.13 8.50 -30.05
CA SER A 68 13.92 8.94 -28.68
C SER A 68 12.61 8.39 -28.11
N ASP A 69 12.55 8.27 -26.81
CA ASP A 69 11.32 8.01 -26.06
C ASP A 69 11.05 9.16 -25.09
N ASP A 70 9.80 9.61 -25.08
CA ASP A 70 9.29 10.60 -24.15
C ASP A 70 8.15 9.95 -23.36
N THR A 71 8.35 9.79 -22.05
CA THR A 71 7.31 9.31 -21.13
C THR A 71 6.90 10.43 -20.19
N GLN A 72 5.61 10.76 -20.19
CA GLN A 72 5.02 11.77 -19.31
C GLN A 72 3.97 11.13 -18.41
N ILE A 73 4.01 11.46 -17.12
CA ILE A 73 3.03 11.01 -16.13
C ILE A 73 2.25 12.25 -15.68
N PHE A 74 0.94 12.28 -15.94
CA PHE A 74 0.07 13.42 -15.61
C PHE A 74 -0.55 13.32 -14.20
N GLY A 75 -0.55 12.13 -13.60
CA GLY A 75 -1.10 11.87 -12.25
C GLY A 75 -0.06 11.51 -11.19
N GLU A 76 -0.53 11.06 -10.02
CA GLU A 76 0.32 10.57 -8.94
C GLU A 76 0.72 9.11 -9.17
N ILE A 77 1.96 8.75 -8.78
CA ILE A 77 2.38 7.35 -8.71
C ILE A 77 1.97 6.81 -7.34
N ARG A 78 1.20 5.72 -7.35
CA ARG A 78 0.78 5.02 -6.14
C ARG A 78 1.51 3.71 -5.98
N PHE A 79 1.89 3.40 -4.76
CA PHE A 79 2.45 2.10 -4.41
C PHE A 79 1.40 1.29 -3.65
N ILE A 80 1.00 0.14 -4.16
CA ILE A 80 -0.17 -0.62 -3.70
C ILE A 80 0.24 -2.03 -3.28
N CYS A 81 -0.32 -2.53 -2.18
CA CYS A 81 -0.15 -3.93 -1.78
C CYS A 81 -0.85 -4.89 -2.75
N GLY A 82 -0.16 -5.90 -3.27
CA GLY A 82 -0.74 -6.89 -4.18
C GLY A 82 -1.77 -7.83 -3.55
N LYS A 83 -1.66 -8.13 -2.24
CA LYS A 83 -2.61 -9.02 -1.54
C LYS A 83 -3.90 -8.36 -1.05
N CYS A 84 -3.84 -7.12 -0.55
CA CYS A 84 -5.02 -6.47 0.06
C CYS A 84 -5.36 -5.09 -0.52
N ASN A 85 -4.69 -4.68 -1.60
CA ASN A 85 -4.94 -3.45 -2.35
C ASN A 85 -4.86 -2.16 -1.52
N SER A 86 -4.29 -2.21 -0.31
CA SER A 86 -4.09 -1.04 0.52
C SER A 86 -2.99 -0.15 -0.04
N ASP A 87 -3.20 1.16 0.07
CA ASP A 87 -2.24 2.18 -0.33
C ASP A 87 -1.01 2.18 0.60
N LEU A 88 0.15 2.01 -0.01
CA LEU A 88 1.49 1.97 0.58
C LEU A 88 2.40 3.07 0.01
N THR A 89 1.87 4.09 -0.66
CA THR A 89 2.61 5.16 -1.36
C THR A 89 3.64 5.87 -0.45
N LYS A 90 3.41 5.90 0.86
CA LYS A 90 4.39 6.41 1.84
C LYS A 90 5.75 5.66 1.84
N TYR A 91 5.76 4.41 1.37
CA TYR A 91 6.97 3.58 1.22
C TYR A 91 7.55 3.63 -0.20
N HIS A 92 6.93 4.38 -1.12
CA HIS A 92 7.34 4.43 -2.53
C HIS A 92 8.78 4.90 -2.71
N LYS A 93 9.22 5.92 -1.96
CA LYS A 93 10.61 6.39 -2.00
C LYS A 93 11.61 5.29 -1.61
N GLN A 94 11.32 4.56 -0.53
CA GLN A 94 12.16 3.45 -0.09
C GLN A 94 12.17 2.32 -1.15
N PHE A 95 11.03 2.05 -1.78
CA PHE A 95 10.93 1.10 -2.89
C PHE A 95 11.83 1.51 -4.06
N LEU A 96 11.82 2.78 -4.47
CA LEU A 96 12.68 3.28 -5.55
C LEU A 96 14.18 3.15 -5.22
N GLU A 97 14.58 3.35 -3.97
CA GLU A 97 15.97 3.16 -3.50
C GLU A 97 16.42 1.69 -3.51
N MET A 98 15.50 0.75 -3.74
CA MET A 98 15.77 -0.70 -3.77
C MET A 98 15.75 -1.32 -5.18
N LEU A 99 15.59 -0.51 -6.24
CA LEU A 99 15.66 -0.96 -7.64
C LEU A 99 17.13 -0.97 -8.15
N PHE A 100 17.56 -2.05 -8.81
CA PHE A 100 18.92 -2.25 -9.34
C PHE A 100 18.90 -2.74 -10.79
#